data_AF-A0A8T6QLB1-F1
#
_entry.id   AF-A0A8T6QLB1-F1
#
_cell.length_a   1.000
_cell.length_b   1.000
_cell.length_c   1.000
_cell.angle_alpha   90.00
_cell.angle_beta   90.00
_cell.angle_gamma   90.00
#
_symmetry.space_group_name_H-M   'P 1'
#
loop_
_entity.id
_entity.type
_entity.pdbx_description
1 polymer ?
#
loop_
_entity_poly.entity_id
_entity_poly.type
_entity_poly.pdbx_seq_one_letter_code
_entity_poly.pdbx_strand_id
1 'polypeptide(L)' 'MIPSSLLSALHSARHVVVFTGAGVSAESGIPTFRDVLTGLWERFDPGELATADAFRRDPALVWGWYEWRRMKVLQARPNP' A
#
# COMPACT_ATOMS: atom_id res chain seq x y z
N MET A 1 -0.20 4.77 26.00
CA MET A 1 -1.15 5.85 26.39
C MET A 1 -0.99 6.99 25.39
N ILE A 2 -2.07 7.52 24.84
CA ILE A 2 -2.00 8.61 23.85
C ILE A 2 -1.69 9.93 24.58
N PRO A 3 -0.71 10.75 24.13
CA PRO A 3 -0.36 12.00 24.80
C PRO A 3 -1.53 13.00 24.86
N SER A 4 -1.75 13.63 26.01
CA SER A 4 -2.80 14.64 26.18
C SER A 4 -2.62 15.86 25.25
N SER A 5 -1.37 16.23 24.95
CA SER A 5 -1.04 17.28 23.98
C SER A 5 -1.52 16.95 22.56
N LEU A 6 -1.41 15.68 22.13
CA LEU A 6 -1.91 15.23 20.83
C LEU A 6 -3.44 15.32 20.76
N LEU A 7 -4.13 14.88 21.82
CA LEU A 7 -5.59 14.98 21.90
C LEU A 7 -6.08 16.42 21.81
N SER A 8 -5.41 17.35 22.52
CA SER A 8 -5.73 18.77 22.47
C SER A 8 -5.51 19.38 21.09
N ALA A 9 -4.40 19.02 20.42
CA ALA A 9 -4.12 19.48 19.07
C ALA A 9 -5.18 18.99 18.07
N LEU A 10 -5.61 17.72 18.18
CA LEU A 10 -6.66 17.16 17.32
C LEU A 10 -8.03 17.80 17.58
N HIS A 11 -8.41 18.06 18.83
CA HIS A 11 -9.67 18.73 19.16
C HIS A 11 -9.75 20.18 18.69
N SER A 12 -8.62 20.89 18.68
CA SER A 12 -8.57 22.31 18.28
C SER A 12 -8.34 22.53 16.78
N ALA A 13 -7.93 21.49 16.05
CA ALA A 13 -7.73 21.56 14.61
C ALA A 13 -9.04 21.86 13.87
N ARG A 14 -9.05 22.91 13.05
CA ARG A 14 -10.22 23.27 12.22
C ARG A 14 -10.34 22.42 10.96
N HIS A 15 -9.22 21.89 10.47
CA HIS A 15 -9.14 21.05 9.28
C HIS A 15 -8.07 19.99 9.52
N VAL A 16 -8.47 18.72 9.47
CA VAL A 16 -7.58 17.57 9.64
C VAL A 16 -7.42 16.87 8.29
N VAL A 17 -6.18 16.54 7.93
CA VAL A 17 -5.85 15.75 6.75
C VAL A 17 -5.06 14.54 7.21
N VAL A 18 -5.39 13.38 6.66
CA VAL A 18 -4.66 12.13 6.91
C VAL A 18 -4.06 11.67 5.59
N PHE A 19 -2.74 11.52 5.57
CA PHE A 19 -2.01 10.93 4.46
C PHE A 19 -1.53 9.53 4.84
N THR A 20 -1.98 8.52 4.11
CA THR A 20 -1.68 7.12 4.40
C THR A 20 -0.85 6.49 3.28
N GLY A 21 -0.18 5.39 3.62
CA GLY A 21 0.53 4.55 2.66
C GLY A 21 0.09 3.10 2.77
N ALA A 22 0.75 2.21 2.02
CA ALA A 22 0.44 0.78 1.97
C ALA A 22 0.45 0.10 3.37
N GLY A 23 1.20 0.64 4.33
CA GLY A 23 1.24 0.12 5.70
C GLY A 23 -0.13 0.06 6.37
N VAL A 24 -1.03 1.02 6.10
CA VAL A 24 -2.40 1.01 6.64
C VAL A 24 -3.21 -0.18 6.12
N SER A 25 -2.83 -0.79 5.00
CA SER A 25 -3.50 -1.98 4.45
C SER A 25 -2.85 -3.30 4.85
N ALA A 26 -1.72 -3.28 5.57
CA ALA A 26 -1.01 -4.49 5.96
C ALA A 26 -1.88 -5.42 6.82
N GLU A 27 -2.62 -4.84 7.77
CA GLU A 27 -3.54 -5.57 8.66
C GLU A 27 -4.78 -6.12 7.94
N SER A 28 -5.07 -5.64 6.73
CA SER A 28 -6.06 -6.24 5.82
C SER A 28 -5.50 -7.42 5.01
N GLY A 29 -4.26 -7.85 5.26
CA GLY A 29 -3.60 -8.93 4.52
C GLY A 29 -3.07 -8.50 3.14
N ILE A 30 -2.99 -7.19 2.87
CA ILE A 30 -2.45 -6.65 1.62
C ILE A 30 -0.95 -6.39 1.82
N PRO A 31 -0.06 -7.05 1.05
CA PRO A 31 1.38 -6.85 1.20
C PRO A 31 1.81 -5.39 0.97
N THR A 32 2.75 -4.91 1.77
CA THR A 32 3.36 -3.60 1.54
C THR A 32 4.49 -3.69 0.51
N PHE A 33 5.00 -2.54 0.07
CA PHE A 33 6.02 -2.49 -0.98
C PHE A 33 7.45 -2.70 -0.46
N ARG A 34 7.77 -2.17 0.73
CA ARG A 34 9.16 -2.01 1.22
C ARG A 34 9.40 -2.63 2.59
N ASP A 35 8.52 -3.52 3.03
CA ASP A 35 8.79 -4.28 4.24
C ASP A 35 10.03 -5.16 4.05
N VAL A 36 10.90 -5.23 5.07
CA VAL A 36 12.22 -5.87 4.98
C VAL A 36 12.13 -7.38 4.75
N LEU A 37 11.09 -8.04 5.25
CA LEU A 37 10.95 -9.50 5.16
C LEU A 37 9.89 -9.92 4.14
N THR A 38 8.89 -9.07 3.90
CA THR A 38 7.68 -9.43 3.14
C THR A 38 7.34 -8.44 2.04
N GLY A 39 8.17 -7.40 1.84
CA GLY A 39 7.93 -6.35 0.86
C GLY A 39 7.91 -6.87 -0.57
N LEU A 40 6.98 -6.36 -1.37
CA LEU A 40 6.88 -6.74 -2.78
C LEU A 40 8.16 -6.43 -3.55
N TRP A 41 8.86 -5.33 -3.23
CA TRP A 41 10.07 -4.93 -3.96
C TRP A 41 11.34 -5.68 -3.58
N GLU A 42 11.33 -6.44 -2.49
CA GLU A 42 12.39 -7.42 -2.19
C GLU A 42 12.26 -8.67 -3.08
N ARG A 43 11.07 -8.92 -3.65
CA ARG A 43 10.76 -10.13 -4.42
C ARG A 43 10.54 -9.88 -5.91
N PHE A 44 10.18 -8.66 -6.27
CA PHE A 44 9.82 -8.27 -7.62
C PHE A 44 10.51 -6.95 -7.96
N ASP A 45 11.10 -6.84 -9.15
CA ASP A 45 11.69 -5.57 -9.59
C ASP A 45 10.58 -4.58 -10.01
N PRO A 46 10.43 -3.43 -9.33
CA PRO A 46 9.47 -2.41 -9.74
C PRO A 46 9.74 -1.85 -11.14
N GLY A 47 11.00 -1.82 -11.60
CA GLY A 47 11.38 -1.36 -12.93
C GLY A 47 10.78 -2.20 -14.04
N GLU A 48 10.56 -3.49 -13.77
CA GLU A 48 9.99 -4.49 -14.68
C GLU A 48 8.46 -4.58 -14.61
N LEU A 49 7.81 -3.93 -13.64
CA LEU A 49 6.38 -4.16 -13.33
C LEU A 49 5.54 -2.89 -13.19
N ALA A 50 6.11 -1.81 -12.68
CA ALA A 50 5.37 -0.61 -12.26
C ALA A 50 5.78 0.64 -13.04
N THR A 51 6.21 0.47 -14.31
CA THR A 51 6.56 1.58 -15.21
C THR A 51 5.80 1.48 -16.52
N ALA A 52 5.59 2.62 -17.18
CA ALA A 52 4.97 2.66 -18.51
C ALA A 52 5.82 1.95 -19.57
N ASP A 53 7.16 2.00 -19.43
CA ASP A 53 8.09 1.28 -20.32
C ASP A 53 7.98 -0.23 -20.14
N ALA A 54 7.92 -0.73 -18.90
CA ALA A 54 7.72 -2.15 -18.63
C ALA A 54 6.40 -2.67 -19.22
N PHE A 55 5.31 -1.91 -19.05
CA PHE A 55 4.02 -2.28 -19.63
C PHE A 55 4.07 -2.34 -21.17
N ARG A 56 4.75 -1.38 -21.81
CA ARG A 56 4.92 -1.39 -23.27
C ARG A 56 5.80 -2.55 -23.75
N ARG A 57 6.80 -2.94 -22.95
CA ARG A 57 7.73 -4.03 -23.28
C ARG A 57 7.09 -5.41 -23.11
N ASP A 58 6.41 -5.65 -22.00
CA ASP A 58 5.72 -6.91 -21.72
C ASP A 58 4.38 -6.66 -20.98
N PRO A 59 3.30 -6.37 -21.73
CA PRO A 59 2.00 -6.09 -21.13
C PRO A 59 1.40 -7.31 -20.45
N ALA A 60 1.73 -8.54 -20.89
CA ALA A 60 1.16 -9.76 -20.33
C ALA A 60 1.71 -10.02 -18.92
N LEU A 61 3.02 -9.84 -18.72
CA LEU A 61 3.65 -9.92 -17.41
C LEU A 61 3.07 -8.88 -16.45
N VAL A 62 3.02 -7.61 -16.89
CA VAL A 62 2.52 -6.52 -16.04
C VAL A 62 1.05 -6.72 -15.70
N TRP A 63 0.21 -7.09 -16.67
CA TRP A 63 -1.20 -7.40 -16.41
C TRP A 63 -1.36 -8.57 -15.44
N GLY A 64 -0.62 -9.66 -15.62
CA GLY A 64 -0.68 -10.81 -14.73
C GLY A 64 -0.32 -10.45 -13.29
N TRP A 65 0.71 -9.61 -13.11
CA TRP A 65 1.10 -9.11 -11.79
C TRP A 65 0.00 -8.25 -11.15
N TYR A 66 -0.59 -7.32 -11.91
CA TYR A 66 -1.68 -6.49 -11.40
C TYR A 66 -2.96 -7.29 -11.15
N GLU A 67 -3.27 -8.31 -11.94
CA GLU A 67 -4.44 -9.18 -11.72
C GLU A 67 -4.28 -9.98 -10.43
N TRP A 68 -3.09 -10.56 -10.18
CA TRP A 68 -2.79 -11.20 -8.91
C TRP A 68 -2.98 -10.25 -7.72
N ARG A 69 -2.50 -9.00 -7.83
CA ARG A 69 -2.72 -7.98 -6.78
C ARG A 69 -4.20 -7.63 -6.63
N ARG A 70 -4.93 -7.47 -7.73
CA ARG A 70 -6.36 -7.17 -7.74
C ARG A 70 -7.15 -8.23 -7.00
N MET A 71 -6.86 -9.51 -7.26
CA MET A 71 -7.53 -10.62 -6.57
C MET A 71 -7.29 -10.63 -5.06
N LYS A 72 -6.08 -10.27 -4.61
CA LYS A 72 -5.80 -10.12 -3.17
C LYS A 72 -6.61 -9.01 -2.53
N VAL A 73 -6.67 -7.85 -3.18
CA VAL A 73 -7.42 -6.70 -2.66
C VAL A 73 -8.92 -6.99 -2.63
N LEU A 74 -9.46 -7.67 -3.66
CA LEU A 74 -10.88 -8.05 -3.70
C LEU A 74 -11.31 -9.00 -2.57
N GLN A 75 -10.38 -9.80 -2.05
CA GLN A 75 -10.63 -10.72 -0.93
C GLN A 75 -10.43 -10.07 0.44
N ALA A 76 -9.81 -8.88 0.48
CA ALA A 76 -9.50 -8.18 1.72
C ALA A 76 -10.74 -7.49 2.30
N ARG A 77 -10.66 -7.15 3.59
CA ARG A 77 -11.66 -6.32 4.30
C ARG A 77 -10.96 -5.13 4.96
N PRO A 78 -11.65 -4.00 5.17
CA PRO A 78 -11.12 -2.90 5.96
C PRO A 78 -10.65 -3.38 7.35
N ASN A 79 -9.54 -2.81 7.82
CA ASN A 79 -9.00 -3.03 9.17
C ASN A 79 -9.39 -1.86 10.12
N PRO A 80 -9.21 -2.02 11.44
CA PRO A 80 -9.60 -1.04 12.46
C PRO A 80 -8.98 0.36 12.33
#